data_AF-E8T8W0-F1
#
_entry.id   AF-E8T8W0-F1
#
_cell.length_a   1.000
_cell.length_b   1.000
_cell.length_c   1.000
_cell.angle_alpha   90.00
_cell.angle_beta   90.00
_cell.angle_gamma   90.00
#
_symmetry.space_group_name_H-M   'P 1'
#
loop_
_entity.id
_entity.type
_entity.pdbx_description
1 polymer ?
#
loop_
_entity_poly.entity_id
_entity_poly.type
_entity_poly.pdbx_seq_one_letter_code
_entity_poly.pdbx_strand_id
1 'polypeptide(L)'
;MTFRIITVFALACAIGLAAWRVDLQYLFTAFQPTTVALSIMAAAVLVRLNRGMPTLDWKSLDPRGRKNLTAKIVKLQQEYLSILGINVALVGTLIYLVVVTPPATALWPEWVRRSVSGGLAGGMVLALARMALVVWRDYDIVKLQKLLIDTAADKEFQAAQEATAAAALGTMRGGLRPLEPTKVSDWDPQK
;
A
#
# COMPACT_ATOMS: atom_id res chain seq x y z
N MET A 1 15.34 -1.28 4.36
CA MET A 1 16.37 -0.36 4.91
C MET A 1 16.70 0.74 3.90
N THR A 2 16.87 0.40 2.63
CA THR A 2 17.09 1.30 1.48
C THR A 2 16.12 2.48 1.39
N PHE A 3 14.80 2.25 1.48
CA PHE A 3 13.81 3.34 1.39
C PHE A 3 14.00 4.41 2.48
N ARG A 4 14.30 4.02 3.72
CA ARG A 4 14.54 4.97 4.82
C ARG A 4 15.76 5.83 4.56
N ILE A 5 16.84 5.23 4.07
CA ILE A 5 18.07 5.93 3.72
C ILE A 5 17.82 6.94 2.59
N ILE A 6 17.09 6.52 1.55
CA ILE A 6 16.70 7.40 0.44
C ILE A 6 15.85 8.57 0.94
N THR A 7 14.88 8.32 1.82
CA THR A 7 14.06 9.40 2.38
C THR A 7 14.85 10.38 3.24
N VAL A 8 15.81 9.88 4.03
CA VAL A 8 16.68 10.74 4.85
C VAL A 8 17.59 11.57 3.96
N PHE A 9 18.15 10.97 2.91
CA PHE A 9 18.99 11.68 1.95
C PHE A 9 18.19 12.75 1.18
N ALA A 10 17.02 12.39 0.65
CA ALA A 10 16.14 13.34 -0.03
C ALA A 10 15.70 14.48 0.89
N LEU A 11 15.40 14.19 2.16
CA LEU A 11 15.08 15.18 3.17
C LEU A 11 16.26 16.13 3.43
N ALA A 12 17.46 15.59 3.65
CA ALA A 12 18.65 16.38 3.89
C ALA A 12 19.00 17.28 2.68
N CYS A 13 18.89 16.75 1.46
CA CYS A 13 19.07 17.53 0.24
C CYS A 13 18.01 18.63 0.11
N ALA A 14 16.74 18.34 0.37
CA ALA A 14 15.66 19.32 0.28
C ALA A 14 15.84 20.46 1.29
N ILE A 15 16.15 20.13 2.54
CA ILE A 15 16.44 21.11 3.60
C ILE A 15 17.67 21.94 3.22
N GLY A 16 18.77 21.28 2.83
CA GLY A 16 20.03 21.95 2.50
C GLY A 16 19.92 22.89 1.31
N LEU A 17 19.29 22.45 0.22
CA LEU A 17 19.09 23.25 -0.99
C LEU A 17 18.17 24.44 -0.74
N ALA A 18 17.05 24.22 -0.03
CA ALA A 18 16.10 25.29 0.27
C ALA A 18 16.67 26.30 1.28
N ALA A 19 17.31 25.83 2.35
CA ALA A 19 17.93 26.70 3.34
C ALA A 19 19.10 27.51 2.76
N TRP A 20 19.81 26.99 1.76
CA TRP A 20 20.90 27.72 1.12
C TRP A 20 20.40 28.79 0.15
N ARG A 21 19.47 28.43 -0.76
CA ARG A 21 19.25 29.22 -1.98
C ARG A 21 17.84 29.76 -2.16
N VAL A 22 16.86 29.29 -1.37
CA VAL A 22 15.47 29.70 -1.51
C VAL A 22 15.13 30.73 -0.45
N ASP A 23 14.99 31.98 -0.88
CA ASP A 23 14.44 33.02 -0.02
C ASP A 23 12.95 32.78 0.22
N LEU A 24 12.50 33.06 1.45
CA LEU A 24 11.13 32.83 1.90
C LEU A 24 10.12 33.59 1.01
N GLN A 25 10.53 34.74 0.47
CA GLN A 25 9.71 35.57 -0.41
C GLN A 25 9.27 34.85 -1.69
N TYR A 26 10.15 34.05 -2.29
CA TYR A 26 9.80 33.25 -3.48
C TYR A 26 8.90 32.07 -3.13
N LEU A 27 8.86 31.65 -1.86
CA LEU A 27 7.99 30.59 -1.39
C LEU A 27 6.52 31.05 -1.34
N PHE A 28 6.27 32.33 -1.07
CA PHE A 28 4.92 32.90 -0.99
C PHE A 28 4.12 32.76 -2.29
N THR A 29 4.77 32.84 -3.46
CA THR A 29 4.08 32.63 -4.76
C THR A 29 3.64 31.18 -4.95
N ALA A 30 4.30 30.24 -4.27
CA ALA A 30 3.97 28.82 -4.28
C ALA A 30 3.04 28.40 -3.13
N PHE A 31 2.67 29.29 -2.19
CA PHE A 31 1.87 28.91 -1.02
C PHE A 31 0.49 28.36 -1.37
N GLN A 32 -0.23 29.00 -2.29
CA GLN A 32 -1.55 28.56 -2.69
C GLN A 32 -1.54 27.17 -3.34
N PRO A 33 -0.73 26.89 -4.39
CA PRO A 33 -0.66 25.54 -4.95
C PRO A 33 -0.16 24.51 -3.94
N THR A 34 0.77 24.88 -3.05
CA THR A 34 1.27 23.98 -1.98
C THR A 34 0.17 23.64 -0.98
N THR A 35 -0.62 24.63 -0.55
CA THR A 35 -1.74 24.43 0.39
C THR A 35 -2.82 23.56 -0.22
N VAL A 36 -3.14 23.75 -1.52
CA VAL A 36 -4.09 22.90 -2.25
C VAL A 36 -3.59 21.46 -2.33
N ALA A 37 -2.33 21.25 -2.71
CA ALA A 37 -1.73 19.91 -2.78
C ALA A 37 -1.75 19.20 -1.43
N LEU A 38 -1.35 19.87 -0.35
CA LEU A 38 -1.39 19.32 1.01
C LEU A 38 -2.82 19.00 1.46
N SER A 39 -3.79 19.84 1.10
CA SER A 39 -5.21 19.61 1.43
C SER A 39 -5.77 18.38 0.72
N ILE A 40 -5.42 18.17 -0.55
CA ILE A 40 -5.80 16.96 -1.30
C ILE A 40 -5.17 15.71 -0.66
N MET A 41 -3.90 15.78 -0.29
CA MET A 41 -3.21 14.69 0.39
C MET A 41 -3.87 14.36 1.75
N ALA A 42 -4.20 15.38 2.54
CA ALA A 42 -4.91 15.21 3.80
C ALA A 42 -6.30 14.58 3.60
N ALA A 43 -7.06 15.05 2.62
CA ALA A 43 -8.37 14.49 2.28
C ALA A 43 -8.28 13.01 1.85
N ALA A 44 -7.29 12.65 1.03
CA ALA A 44 -7.06 11.26 0.63
C ALA A 44 -6.76 10.34 1.84
N VAL A 45 -5.97 10.82 2.80
CA VAL A 45 -5.70 10.08 4.04
C VAL A 45 -6.96 9.95 4.91
N LEU A 46 -7.78 11.01 5.02
CA LEU A 46 -9.04 10.98 5.77
C LEU A 46 -10.05 10.00 5.17
N VAL A 47 -10.22 9.99 3.85
CA VAL A 47 -11.09 9.01 3.16
C VAL A 47 -10.63 7.59 3.48
N ARG A 48 -9.31 7.36 3.51
CA ARG A 48 -8.75 6.04 3.78
C ARG A 48 -8.88 5.61 5.25
N LEU A 49 -8.75 6.55 6.18
CA LEU A 49 -9.05 6.32 7.60
C LEU A 49 -10.55 6.01 7.79
N ASN A 50 -11.43 6.66 7.03
CA ASN A 50 -12.88 6.48 7.13
C ASN A 50 -13.38 5.18 6.50
N ARG A 51 -12.65 4.59 5.54
CA ARG A 51 -13.01 3.29 4.93
C ARG A 51 -13.00 2.11 5.91
N GLY A 52 -12.54 2.30 7.14
CA GLY A 52 -12.65 1.31 8.21
C GLY A 52 -11.81 0.05 7.97
N MET A 53 -11.87 -0.89 8.92
CA MET A 53 -11.28 -2.21 8.73
C MET A 53 -12.08 -3.00 7.68
N PRO A 54 -11.43 -3.68 6.72
CA PRO A 54 -12.12 -4.69 5.95
C PRO A 54 -12.69 -5.73 6.91
N THR A 55 -13.89 -6.24 6.63
CA THR A 55 -14.55 -7.31 7.40
C THR A 55 -13.75 -8.60 7.29
N LEU A 56 -12.70 -8.68 8.11
CA LEU A 56 -11.86 -9.85 8.26
C LEU A 56 -12.64 -10.91 9.02
N ASP A 57 -12.67 -12.13 8.49
CA ASP A 57 -13.31 -13.28 9.12
C ASP A 57 -12.47 -13.77 10.31
N TRP A 58 -12.51 -12.98 11.39
CA TRP A 58 -11.68 -13.12 12.58
C TRP A 58 -11.92 -14.41 13.35
N LYS A 59 -13.00 -15.13 13.04
CA LYS A 59 -13.41 -16.40 13.67
C LYS A 59 -12.54 -17.58 13.22
N SER A 60 -11.95 -17.51 12.01
CA SER A 60 -11.07 -18.55 11.46
C SER A 60 -9.63 -18.48 11.97
N LEU A 61 -9.26 -17.40 12.66
CA LEU A 61 -7.89 -17.15 13.13
C LEU A 61 -7.68 -17.62 14.58
N ASP A 62 -6.55 -18.28 14.81
CA ASP A 62 -6.02 -18.58 16.14
C ASP A 62 -5.91 -17.30 17.00
N PRO A 63 -6.16 -17.33 18.32
CA PRO A 63 -6.09 -16.15 19.18
C PRO A 63 -4.76 -15.40 19.13
N ARG A 64 -3.62 -16.07 18.92
CA ARG A 64 -2.32 -15.38 18.75
C ARG A 64 -2.23 -14.69 17.40
N GLY A 65 -2.73 -15.34 16.35
CA GLY A 65 -2.84 -14.76 15.01
C GLY A 65 -3.71 -13.50 14.99
N ARG A 66 -4.84 -13.52 15.71
CA ARG A 66 -5.73 -12.36 15.85
C ARG A 66 -5.02 -11.16 16.49
N LYS A 67 -4.34 -11.36 17.64
CA LYS A 67 -3.64 -10.26 18.33
C LYS A 67 -2.56 -9.63 17.46
N ASN A 68 -1.79 -10.43 16.73
CA ASN A 68 -0.78 -9.94 15.80
C ASN A 68 -1.39 -9.14 14.64
N LEU A 69 -2.53 -9.60 14.10
CA LEU A 69 -3.23 -8.90 13.04
C LEU A 69 -3.76 -7.54 13.52
N THR A 70 -4.41 -7.50 14.68
CA THR A 70 -4.91 -6.26 15.29
C THR A 70 -3.77 -5.28 15.58
N ALA A 71 -2.63 -5.75 16.10
CA ALA A 71 -1.47 -4.91 16.35
C ALA A 71 -0.91 -4.28 15.06
N LYS A 72 -0.85 -5.05 13.96
CA LYS A 72 -0.44 -4.53 12.65
C LYS A 72 -1.41 -3.47 12.13
N ILE A 73 -2.71 -3.67 12.31
CA ILE A 73 -3.75 -2.72 11.89
C ILE A 73 -3.66 -1.43 12.70
N VAL A 74 -3.53 -1.51 14.02
CA VAL A 74 -3.37 -0.33 14.89
C VAL A 74 -2.12 0.46 14.50
N LYS A 75 -1.00 -0.23 14.28
CA LYS A 75 0.24 0.40 13.80
C LYS A 75 0.04 1.10 12.46
N LEU A 76 -0.71 0.48 11.55
CA LEU A 76 -1.05 1.07 10.25
C LEU A 76 -1.85 2.36 10.38
N GLN A 77 -2.79 2.39 11.32
CA GLN A 77 -3.62 3.55 11.60
C GLN A 77 -2.82 4.67 12.27
N GLN A 78 -1.88 4.33 13.17
CA GLN A 78 -0.92 5.28 13.75
C GLN A 78 -0.02 5.89 12.67
N GLU A 79 0.46 5.10 11.70
CA GLU A 79 1.24 5.62 10.58
C GLU A 79 0.43 6.62 9.76
N TYR A 80 -0.86 6.37 9.50
CA TYR A 80 -1.73 7.33 8.81
C TYR A 80 -2.02 8.60 9.60
N LEU A 81 -2.21 8.47 10.90
CA LEU A 81 -2.35 9.63 11.77
C LEU A 81 -1.08 10.49 11.76
N SER A 82 0.10 9.87 11.67
CA SER A 82 1.37 10.61 11.57
C SER A 82 1.48 11.41 10.27
N ILE A 83 0.98 10.88 9.14
CA ILE A 83 0.96 11.60 7.85
C ILE A 83 -0.01 12.77 7.92
N LEU A 84 -1.19 12.55 8.50
CA LEU A 84 -2.17 13.61 8.73
C LEU A 84 -1.57 14.72 9.61
N GLY A 85 -0.89 14.36 10.69
CA GLY A 85 -0.22 15.31 11.59
C GLY A 85 0.82 16.17 10.87
N ILE A 86 1.64 15.57 10.00
CA ILE A 86 2.62 16.31 9.18
C ILE A 86 1.91 17.30 8.24
N ASN A 87 0.85 16.87 7.55
CA ASN A 87 0.10 17.74 6.64
C ASN A 87 -0.58 18.90 7.39
N VAL A 88 -1.21 18.63 8.54
CA VAL A 88 -1.85 19.66 9.37
C VAL A 88 -0.80 20.67 9.88
N ALA A 89 0.36 20.19 10.34
CA ALA A 89 1.44 21.07 10.77
C ALA A 89 1.97 21.96 9.62
N LEU A 90 2.15 21.40 8.42
CA LEU A 90 2.59 22.16 7.25
C LEU A 90 1.56 23.19 6.80
N VAL A 91 0.28 22.79 6.68
CA VAL A 91 -0.80 23.71 6.33
C VAL A 91 -0.94 24.81 7.38
N GLY A 92 -0.90 24.47 8.67
CA GLY A 92 -0.94 25.45 9.75
C GLY A 92 0.23 26.44 9.68
N THR A 93 1.43 25.96 9.35
CA THR A 93 2.61 26.82 9.15
C THR A 93 2.44 27.75 7.96
N LEU A 94 1.91 27.25 6.84
CA LEU A 94 1.61 28.06 5.66
C LEU A 94 0.56 29.13 5.95
N ILE A 95 -0.54 28.77 6.63
CA ILE A 95 -1.59 29.71 7.03
C ILE A 95 -1.00 30.80 7.94
N TYR A 96 -0.19 30.41 8.93
CA TYR A 96 0.50 31.36 9.80
C TYR A 96 1.39 32.33 9.00
N LEU A 97 2.18 31.83 8.06
CA LEU A 97 3.04 32.66 7.21
C LEU A 97 2.25 33.56 6.27
N VAL A 98 1.06 33.16 5.81
CA VAL A 98 0.18 34.05 5.04
C VAL A 98 -0.30 35.22 5.89
N VAL A 99 -0.63 34.99 7.16
CA VAL A 99 -1.04 36.03 8.11
C VAL A 99 0.14 36.96 8.45
N VAL A 100 1.33 36.39 8.67
CA VAL A 100 2.56 37.14 8.84
C VAL A 100 3.07 37.60 7.47
N THR A 101 2.43 38.64 6.95
CA THR A 101 2.66 39.19 5.60
C THR A 101 4.16 39.30 5.19
N PRO A 102 4.48 39.23 3.87
CA PRO A 102 5.84 39.31 3.34
C PRO A 102 6.74 40.45 3.91
N PRO A 103 6.26 41.69 4.13
CA PRO A 103 7.10 42.73 4.70
C PRO A 103 7.53 42.45 6.15
N ALA A 104 6.71 41.76 6.95
CA ALA A 104 7.05 41.40 8.32
C ALA A 104 8.09 40.28 8.38
N THR A 105 8.01 39.31 7.47
CA THR A 105 8.99 38.20 7.38
C THR A 105 10.33 38.64 6.79
N ALA A 106 10.35 39.71 5.99
CA ALA A 106 11.58 40.31 5.49
C ALA A 106 12.47 40.88 6.61
N LEU A 107 11.88 41.26 7.76
CA LEU A 107 12.61 41.78 8.92
C LEU A 107 13.20 40.67 9.80
N TRP A 108 12.88 39.41 9.53
CA TRP A 108 13.39 38.31 10.34
C TRP A 108 14.89 38.08 10.10
N PRO A 109 15.61 37.64 11.15
CA PRO A 109 17.00 37.24 10.99
C PRO A 109 17.16 36.21 9.88
N GLU A 110 18.25 36.31 9.12
CA GLU A 110 18.50 35.45 7.96
C GLU A 110 18.47 33.96 8.31
N TRP A 111 18.99 33.59 9.48
CA TRP A 111 18.98 32.21 9.97
C TRP A 111 17.54 31.69 10.20
N VAL A 112 16.61 32.55 10.66
CA VAL A 112 15.20 32.17 10.87
C VAL A 112 14.54 31.93 9.52
N ARG A 113 14.71 32.85 8.56
CA ARG A 113 14.12 32.73 7.22
C ARG A 113 14.58 31.46 6.51
N ARG A 114 15.87 31.15 6.57
CA ARG A 114 16.47 29.94 5.99
C ARG A 114 16.02 28.66 6.69
N SER A 115 15.86 28.70 8.02
CA SER A 115 15.36 27.56 8.78
C SER A 115 13.90 27.26 8.45
N VAL A 116 13.08 28.29 8.27
CA VAL A 116 11.67 28.15 7.88
C VAL A 116 11.55 27.65 6.44
N SER A 117 12.34 28.18 5.49
CA SER A 117 12.32 27.71 4.10
C SER A 117 12.80 26.26 3.99
N GLY A 118 13.91 25.92 4.65
CA GLY A 118 14.41 24.55 4.75
C GLY A 118 13.42 23.59 5.40
N GLY A 119 12.78 24.01 6.50
CA GLY A 119 11.78 23.23 7.22
C GLY A 119 10.54 22.94 6.37
N LEU A 120 10.02 23.95 5.65
CA LEU A 120 8.88 23.77 4.74
C LEU A 120 9.23 22.82 3.59
N ALA A 121 10.38 23.02 2.92
CA ALA A 121 10.82 22.15 1.84
C ALA A 121 11.03 20.71 2.32
N GLY A 122 11.69 20.53 3.47
CA GLY A 122 11.91 19.23 4.08
C GLY A 122 10.60 18.54 4.46
N GLY A 123 9.68 19.27 5.10
CA GLY A 123 8.37 18.75 5.47
C GLY A 123 7.53 18.36 4.24
N MET A 124 7.59 19.13 3.15
CA MET A 124 6.95 18.78 1.88
C MET A 124 7.49 17.48 1.29
N VAL A 125 8.82 17.31 1.26
CA VAL A 125 9.44 16.07 0.79
C VAL A 125 9.10 14.89 1.69
N LEU A 126 9.06 15.11 3.01
CA LEU A 126 8.63 14.09 3.97
C LEU A 126 7.17 13.68 3.74
N ALA A 127 6.27 14.64 3.53
CA ALA A 127 4.86 14.39 3.23
C ALA A 127 4.69 13.58 1.94
N LEU A 128 5.40 13.96 0.87
CA LEU A 128 5.40 13.24 -0.41
C LEU A 128 5.97 11.83 -0.28
N ALA A 129 7.12 11.67 0.37
CA ALA A 129 7.74 10.37 0.58
C ALA A 129 6.83 9.42 1.37
N ARG A 130 6.14 9.94 2.39
CA ARG A 130 5.16 9.16 3.15
C ARG A 130 3.93 8.83 2.32
N MET A 131 3.44 9.76 1.51
CA MET A 131 2.31 9.49 0.61
C MET A 131 2.66 8.47 -0.47
N ALA A 132 3.90 8.44 -0.97
CA ALA A 132 4.35 7.41 -1.90
C ALA A 132 4.25 6.00 -1.30
N LEU A 133 4.55 5.84 0.00
CA LEU A 133 4.34 4.56 0.71
C LEU A 133 2.85 4.17 0.78
N VAL A 134 1.98 5.16 0.97
CA VAL A 134 0.52 4.96 1.00
C VAL A 134 0.02 4.43 -0.35
N VAL A 135 0.51 5.01 -1.45
CA VAL A 135 0.21 4.56 -2.82
C VAL A 135 0.76 3.16 -3.10
N TRP A 136 2.01 2.90 -2.72
CA TRP A 136 2.61 1.57 -2.92
C TRP A 136 1.80 0.47 -2.22
N ARG A 137 1.29 0.78 -1.02
CA ARG A 137 0.41 -0.15 -0.29
C ARG A 137 -0.95 -0.36 -0.96
N ASP A 138 -1.54 0.66 -1.59
CA ASP A 138 -2.76 0.47 -2.39
C ASP A 138 -2.50 -0.47 -3.56
N TYR A 139 -1.36 -0.29 -4.23
CA TYR A 139 -0.97 -1.17 -5.32
C TYR A 139 -0.81 -2.63 -4.87
N ASP A 140 -0.22 -2.86 -3.70
CA ASP A 140 -0.11 -4.21 -3.13
C ASP A 140 -1.48 -4.83 -2.81
N ILE A 141 -2.45 -4.03 -2.32
CA ILE A 141 -3.82 -4.50 -2.09
C ILE A 141 -4.47 -4.94 -3.41
N VAL A 142 -4.34 -4.14 -4.46
CA VAL A 142 -4.87 -4.48 -5.79
C VAL A 142 -4.19 -5.75 -6.34
N LYS A 143 -2.88 -5.90 -6.13
CA LYS A 143 -2.13 -7.10 -6.54
C LYS A 143 -2.61 -8.35 -5.79
N LEU A 144 -2.89 -8.23 -4.48
CA LEU A 144 -3.45 -9.31 -3.68
C LEU A 144 -4.87 -9.67 -4.13
N GLN A 145 -5.71 -8.67 -4.39
CA GLN A 145 -7.06 -8.89 -4.92
C GLN A 145 -7.02 -9.62 -6.26
N LYS A 146 -6.13 -9.20 -7.17
CA LYS A 146 -5.91 -9.89 -8.44
C LYS A 146 -5.50 -11.34 -8.21
N LEU A 147 -4.50 -11.59 -7.36
CA LEU A 147 -4.02 -12.94 -7.08
C LEU A 147 -5.12 -13.84 -6.52
N LEU A 148 -5.97 -13.32 -5.63
CA LEU A 148 -7.11 -14.07 -5.09
C LEU A 148 -8.14 -14.44 -6.16
N ILE A 149 -8.46 -13.50 -7.06
CA ILE A 149 -9.38 -13.73 -8.17
C ILE A 149 -8.82 -14.75 -9.14
N ASP A 150 -7.56 -14.57 -9.57
CA ASP A 150 -6.89 -15.48 -10.50
C ASP A 150 -6.80 -16.90 -9.91
N THR A 151 -6.43 -17.03 -8.63
CA THR A 151 -6.33 -18.34 -7.96
C THR A 151 -7.71 -19.00 -7.78
N ALA A 152 -8.77 -18.23 -7.53
CA ALA A 152 -10.13 -18.75 -7.43
C ALA A 152 -10.61 -19.27 -8.80
N ALA A 153 -10.39 -18.50 -9.86
CA ALA A 153 -10.70 -18.91 -11.22
C ALA A 153 -9.93 -20.19 -11.61
N ASP A 154 -8.63 -20.26 -11.32
CA ASP A 154 -7.81 -21.46 -11.60
C ASP A 154 -8.36 -22.71 -10.90
N LYS A 155 -8.81 -22.58 -9.64
CA LYS A 155 -9.44 -23.69 -8.90
C LYS A 155 -10.77 -24.12 -9.50
N GLU A 156 -11.59 -23.19 -9.96
CA GLU A 156 -12.85 -23.50 -10.65
C GLU A 156 -12.58 -24.19 -11.99
N PHE A 157 -11.59 -23.73 -12.76
CA PHE A 157 -11.17 -24.38 -14.01
C PHE A 157 -10.62 -25.79 -13.76
N GLN A 158 -9.80 -25.99 -12.72
CA GLN A 158 -9.29 -27.31 -12.35
C GLN A 158 -10.44 -28.24 -11.90
N ALA A 159 -11.36 -27.76 -11.05
CA ALA A 159 -12.51 -28.54 -10.62
C ALA A 159 -13.44 -28.92 -11.80
N ALA A 160 -13.63 -28.01 -12.77
CA ALA A 160 -14.39 -28.30 -13.99
C ALA A 160 -13.68 -29.33 -14.89
N GLN A 161 -12.35 -29.25 -15.01
CA GLN A 161 -11.56 -30.23 -15.74
C GLN A 161 -11.57 -31.61 -15.07
N GLU A 162 -11.47 -31.66 -13.74
CA GLU A 162 -11.58 -32.90 -12.98
C GLU A 162 -12.99 -33.51 -13.10
N ALA A 163 -14.04 -32.70 -13.05
CA ALA A 163 -15.42 -33.17 -13.23
C ALA A 163 -15.65 -33.73 -14.64
N THR A 164 -15.14 -33.07 -15.68
CA THR A 164 -15.23 -33.55 -17.07
C THR A 164 -14.38 -34.80 -17.31
N ALA A 165 -13.19 -34.89 -16.72
CA ALA A 165 -12.35 -36.08 -16.77
C ALA A 165 -12.99 -37.26 -16.02
N ALA A 166 -13.59 -37.03 -14.85
CA ALA A 166 -14.33 -38.04 -14.10
C ALA A 166 -15.56 -38.54 -14.87
N ALA A 167 -16.30 -37.63 -15.52
CA ALA A 167 -17.41 -38.00 -16.40
C ALA A 167 -16.96 -38.84 -17.60
N ALA A 168 -15.85 -38.47 -18.25
CA ALA A 168 -15.27 -39.23 -19.36
C ALA A 168 -14.73 -40.62 -18.92
N LEU A 169 -14.13 -40.72 -17.73
CA LEU A 169 -13.72 -42.02 -17.18
C LEU A 169 -14.93 -42.90 -16.82
N GLY A 170 -16.02 -42.31 -16.36
CA GLY A 170 -17.28 -43.01 -16.09
C GLY A 170 -17.88 -43.62 -17.36
N THR A 171 -17.88 -42.89 -18.47
CA THR A 171 -18.37 -43.41 -19.76
C THR A 171 -17.45 -44.50 -20.33
N MET A 172 -16.13 -44.35 -20.20
CA MET A 172 -15.17 -45.40 -20.60
C MET A 172 -15.32 -46.67 -19.78
N ARG A 173 -15.51 -46.57 -18.45
CA ARG A 173 -15.75 -47.73 -17.58
C ARG A 173 -17.07 -48.44 -17.88
N GLY A 174 -18.11 -47.70 -18.25
CA GLY A 174 -19.40 -48.28 -18.66
C GLY A 174 -19.36 -48.99 -20.03
N GLY A 175 -18.39 -48.63 -20.89
CA GLY A 175 -18.21 -49.22 -22.23
C GLY A 175 -17.32 -50.47 -22.28
N LEU A 176 -16.63 -50.81 -21.18
CA LEU A 176 -15.78 -52.00 -21.12
C LEU A 176 -16.65 -53.24 -20.85
N ARG A 177 -16.91 -54.03 -21.90
CA ARG A 177 -17.44 -55.40 -21.73
C ARG A 177 -16.43 -56.20 -20.87
N PRO A 178 -16.88 -56.92 -19.83
CA PRO A 178 -15.99 -57.81 -19.10
C PRO A 178 -15.45 -58.85 -20.09
N LEU A 179 -14.13 -58.86 -20.28
CA LEU A 179 -13.48 -59.92 -21.02
C LEU A 179 -13.67 -61.20 -20.20
N GLU A 180 -14.36 -62.18 -20.78
CA GLU A 180 -14.45 -63.51 -20.18
C GLU A 180 -13.03 -63.99 -19.91
N PRO A 181 -12.72 -64.43 -18.68
CA PRO A 181 -11.39 -64.94 -18.37
C PRO A 181 -11.14 -66.14 -19.27
N THR A 182 -10.18 -66.01 -20.18
CA THR A 182 -9.69 -67.12 -20.98
C THR A 182 -9.22 -68.20 -20.00
N LYS A 183 -9.93 -69.33 -19.98
CA LYS A 183 -9.53 -70.50 -19.20
C LYS A 183 -8.08 -70.81 -19.56
N VAL A 184 -7.18 -70.58 -18.61
CA VAL A 184 -5.80 -71.03 -18.72
C VAL A 184 -5.88 -72.54 -18.80
N SER A 185 -5.54 -73.10 -19.97
CA SER A 185 -5.33 -74.54 -20.10
C SER A 185 -4.15 -74.87 -19.21
N ASP A 186 -4.37 -75.71 -18.21
CA ASP A 186 -3.27 -76.31 -17.47
C ASP A 186 -2.33 -76.99 -18.47
N TRP A 187 -1.04 -76.69 -18.33
CA TRP A 187 -0.01 -77.26 -19.17
C TRP A 187 0.15 -78.74 -18.80
N ASP A 188 -0.17 -79.62 -19.75
CA ASP A 188 -0.05 -81.07 -19.59
C ASP A 188 1.39 -81.52 -19.90
N PRO A 189 2.17 -82.04 -18.92
CA PRO A 189 3.57 -82.40 -19.11
C PRO A 189 3.82 -83.68 -19.92
N GLN A 190 2.79 -84.32 -20.50
CA GLN A 190 2.91 -85.65 -21.13
C GLN A 190 2.81 -85.69 -22.66
N LYS A 191 3.22 -84.63 -23.36
CA LYS A 191 3.52 -84.70 -24.81
C LYS A 191 4.87 -84.10 -25.15
#